data_AF-A0A6I2T3E5-F1
#
_entry.id   AF-A0A6I2T3E5-F1
#
_cell.length_a   1.000
_cell.length_b   1.000
_cell.length_c   1.000
_cell.angle_alpha   90.00
_cell.angle_beta   90.00
_cell.angle_gamma   90.00
#
_symmetry.space_group_name_H-M   'P 1'
#
loop_
_entity.id
_entity.type
_entity.pdbx_description
1 polymer ?
#
loop_
_entity_poly.entity_id
_entity_poly.type
_entity_poly.pdbx_seq_one_letter_code
_entity_poly.pdbx_strand_id
1 'polypeptide(L)'
;MSKKIFFLPIEIIHFSLFDNEIKTISRLKNSNPTVAWDRLFFSAKEAVYKAISYAENTAIPFTDIEISLLPIRKFRLKSIRSSYGTPVNGPIPSVTGEWRILQDKEHRKQFILTTACMHNNSQTA
;
A
#
# COMPACT_ATOMS: atom_id res chain seq x y z
N MET A 1 -23.22 -14.20 -11.76
CA MET A 1 -21.92 -14.90 -11.80
C MET A 1 -20.98 -14.24 -10.79
N SER A 2 -20.48 -14.99 -9.81
CA SER A 2 -19.61 -14.46 -8.76
C SER A 2 -18.18 -14.30 -9.30
N LYS A 3 -17.64 -13.08 -9.31
CA LYS A 3 -16.22 -12.83 -9.65
C LYS A 3 -15.37 -13.54 -8.60
N LYS A 4 -14.54 -14.51 -9.00
CA LYS A 4 -13.51 -15.08 -8.13
C LYS A 4 -12.50 -13.99 -7.81
N ILE A 5 -12.63 -13.41 -6.62
CA ILE A 5 -11.58 -12.60 -6.01
C ILE A 5 -10.58 -13.60 -5.46
N PHE A 6 -9.45 -13.74 -6.14
CA PHE A 6 -8.31 -14.44 -5.55
C PHE A 6 -7.98 -13.71 -4.25
N PHE A 7 -7.59 -14.41 -3.16
CA PHE A 7 -7.15 -13.87 -1.85
C PHE A 7 -5.62 -14.03 -1.70
N LEU A 8 -4.91 -13.08 -1.06
CA LEU A 8 -3.46 -13.27 -0.86
C LEU A 8 -3.31 -14.48 0.05
N PRO A 9 -2.29 -15.31 -0.15
CA PRO A 9 -1.94 -16.33 0.84
C PRO A 9 -1.85 -15.67 2.22
N ILE A 10 -2.38 -16.33 3.25
CA ILE A 10 -2.52 -15.73 4.58
C ILE A 10 -1.16 -15.39 5.19
N GLU A 11 -0.14 -16.17 4.82
CA GLU A 11 1.25 -15.97 5.19
C GLU A 11 1.77 -14.64 4.65
N ILE A 12 1.42 -14.29 3.40
CA ILE A 12 1.78 -12.99 2.81
C ILE A 12 1.08 -11.86 3.55
N ILE A 13 -0.20 -12.03 3.93
CA ILE A 13 -0.95 -11.01 4.66
C ILE A 13 -0.29 -10.71 6.00
N HIS A 14 0.01 -11.74 6.80
CA HIS A 14 0.62 -11.56 8.12
C HIS A 14 2.07 -11.07 8.06
N PHE A 15 2.82 -11.44 7.02
CA PHE A 15 4.16 -10.91 6.80
C PHE A 15 4.14 -9.44 6.36
N SER A 16 3.17 -9.06 5.53
CA SER A 16 3.21 -7.82 4.77
C SER A 16 2.41 -6.68 5.38
N LEU A 17 1.48 -6.94 6.30
CA LEU A 17 0.50 -5.96 6.74
C LEU A 17 0.45 -5.86 8.27
N PHE A 18 0.30 -4.65 8.76
CA PHE A 18 0.07 -4.42 10.19
C PHE A 18 -1.37 -4.74 10.58
N ASP A 19 -1.61 -5.09 11.85
CA ASP A 19 -2.95 -5.40 12.37
C ASP A 19 -4.00 -4.32 12.07
N ASN A 20 -3.61 -3.04 12.10
CA ASN A 20 -4.51 -1.94 11.76
C ASN A 20 -4.81 -1.85 10.25
N GLU A 21 -3.88 -2.25 9.39
CA GLU A 21 -4.10 -2.37 7.95
C GLU A 21 -5.04 -3.55 7.67
N ILE A 22 -4.85 -4.69 8.35
CA ILE A 22 -5.75 -5.85 8.28
C ILE A 22 -7.17 -5.47 8.71
N LYS A 23 -7.34 -4.79 9.86
CA LYS A 23 -8.65 -4.27 10.31
C LYS A 23 -9.28 -3.33 9.28
N THR A 24 -8.47 -2.46 8.66
CA THR A 24 -8.93 -1.53 7.62
C THR A 24 -9.40 -2.29 6.38
N ILE A 25 -8.63 -3.29 5.93
CA ILE A 25 -8.98 -4.16 4.79
C ILE A 25 -10.30 -4.88 5.06
N SER A 26 -10.50 -5.45 6.25
CA SER A 26 -11.76 -6.13 6.60
C SER A 26 -12.97 -5.20 6.47
N ARG A 27 -12.87 -3.96 6.96
CA ARG A 27 -13.92 -2.95 6.80
C ARG A 27 -14.18 -2.58 5.33
N LEU A 28 -13.13 -2.46 4.53
CA LEU A 28 -13.23 -2.10 3.11
C LEU A 28 -13.80 -3.25 2.27
N LYS A 29 -13.43 -4.50 2.56
CA LYS A 29 -14.02 -5.71 1.95
C LYS A 29 -15.53 -5.75 2.14
N ASN A 30 -16.01 -5.38 3.34
CA ASN A 30 -17.45 -5.30 3.61
C ASN A 30 -18.14 -4.15 2.84
N SER A 31 -17.45 -3.03 2.64
CA SER A 31 -18.03 -1.83 2.00
C SER A 31 -18.04 -1.93 0.47
N ASN A 32 -17.01 -2.52 -0.13
CA ASN A 32 -16.92 -2.75 -1.56
C ASN A 32 -16.20 -4.08 -1.82
N PRO A 33 -16.93 -5.19 -1.89
CA PRO A 33 -16.33 -6.51 -2.03
C PRO A 33 -15.69 -6.73 -3.41
N THR A 34 -15.96 -5.88 -4.41
CA THR A 34 -15.48 -6.08 -5.78
C THR A 34 -14.00 -5.73 -5.99
N VAL A 35 -13.36 -5.16 -4.97
CA VAL A 35 -11.95 -4.79 -4.97
C VAL A 35 -11.18 -5.80 -4.11
N ALA A 36 -10.09 -6.36 -4.66
CA ALA A 36 -9.15 -7.17 -3.91
C ALA A 36 -8.28 -6.28 -3.00
N TRP A 37 -8.87 -5.80 -1.91
CA TRP A 37 -8.27 -4.80 -1.01
C TRP A 37 -6.92 -5.22 -0.43
N ASP A 38 -6.72 -6.51 -0.15
CA ASP A 38 -5.44 -7.03 0.30
C ASP A 38 -4.32 -6.84 -0.75
N ARG A 39 -4.61 -7.08 -2.04
CA ARG A 39 -3.64 -6.81 -3.12
C ARG A 39 -3.40 -5.35 -3.30
N LEU A 40 -4.45 -4.54 -3.15
CA LEU A 40 -4.32 -3.11 -3.29
C LEU A 40 -3.38 -2.57 -2.24
N PHE A 41 -3.54 -2.97 -0.97
CA PHE A 41 -2.61 -2.60 0.09
C PHE A 41 -1.19 -3.10 -0.17
N PHE A 42 -1.04 -4.38 -0.54
CA PHE A 42 0.27 -4.95 -0.88
C PHE A 42 0.96 -4.17 -2.01
N SER A 43 0.26 -3.97 -3.12
CA SER A 43 0.74 -3.24 -4.30
C SER A 43 1.00 -1.76 -4.02
N ALA A 44 0.24 -1.13 -3.12
CA ALA A 44 0.48 0.24 -2.69
C ALA A 44 1.75 0.33 -1.83
N LYS A 45 1.96 -0.62 -0.89
CA LYS A 45 3.21 -0.72 -0.13
C LYS A 45 4.41 -0.95 -1.05
N GLU A 46 4.29 -1.79 -2.09
CA GLU A 46 5.36 -2.00 -3.06
C GLU A 46 5.71 -0.71 -3.81
N ALA A 47 4.69 0.09 -4.18
CA ALA A 47 4.90 1.38 -4.83
C ALA A 47 5.62 2.37 -3.91
N VAL A 48 5.23 2.44 -2.63
CA VAL A 48 5.92 3.27 -1.63
C VAL A 48 7.37 2.81 -1.43
N TYR A 49 7.59 1.52 -1.25
CA TYR A 49 8.92 0.93 -1.11
C TYR A 49 9.83 1.31 -2.28
N LYS A 50 9.34 1.14 -3.52
CA LYS A 50 10.07 1.52 -4.74
C LYS A 50 10.36 3.01 -4.77
N ALA A 51 9.37 3.87 -4.48
CA ALA A 51 9.55 5.32 -4.48
C ALA A 51 10.64 5.78 -3.50
N ILE A 52 10.68 5.21 -2.29
CA ILE A 52 11.72 5.55 -1.30
C ILE A 52 13.08 4.98 -1.73
N SER A 53 13.12 3.70 -2.13
CA SER A 53 14.37 3.01 -2.47
C SER A 53 15.10 3.67 -3.64
N TYR A 54 14.36 4.19 -4.63
CA TYR A 54 14.97 4.92 -5.75
C TYR A 54 15.46 6.32 -5.37
N ALA A 55 14.90 6.94 -4.34
CA ALA A 55 15.19 8.33 -4.01
C ALA A 55 16.25 8.50 -2.91
N GLU A 56 16.25 7.63 -1.90
CA GLU A 56 17.17 7.74 -0.75
C GLU A 56 18.39 6.80 -0.87
N ASN A 57 18.41 5.90 -1.87
CA ASN A 57 19.41 4.86 -2.06
C ASN A 57 19.66 4.00 -0.81
N THR A 58 18.69 3.97 0.11
CA THR A 58 18.66 3.20 1.35
C THR A 58 17.51 2.20 1.29
N ALA A 59 17.81 0.95 1.61
CA ALA A 59 16.81 -0.11 1.64
C ALA A 59 16.03 -0.04 2.96
N ILE A 60 14.75 0.37 2.90
CA ILE A 60 13.82 0.23 4.02
C ILE A 60 13.12 -1.13 3.91
N PRO A 61 13.03 -1.94 4.98
CA PRO A 61 12.28 -3.19 4.92
C PRO A 61 10.82 -2.95 4.51
N PHE A 62 10.31 -3.73 3.56
CA PHE A 62 8.92 -3.62 3.13
C PHE A 62 7.91 -3.84 4.29
N THR A 63 8.28 -4.71 5.22
CA THR A 63 7.52 -4.99 6.45
C THR A 63 7.36 -3.77 7.35
N ASP A 64 8.28 -2.82 7.25
CA ASP A 64 8.37 -1.66 8.13
C ASP A 64 7.52 -0.49 7.62
N ILE A 65 7.05 -0.56 6.38
CA ILE A 65 6.26 0.50 5.73
C ILE A 65 4.80 0.40 6.15
N GLU A 66 4.29 1.38 6.89
CA GLU A 66 2.86 1.51 7.16
C GLU A 66 2.24 2.52 6.20
N ILE A 67 1.16 2.14 5.52
CA ILE A 67 0.42 3.06 4.65
C ILE A 67 -0.95 3.38 5.20
N SER A 68 -1.57 4.41 4.64
CA SER A 68 -2.98 4.69 4.85
C SER A 68 -3.65 4.98 3.53
N LEU A 69 -4.80 4.34 3.31
CA LEU A 69 -5.67 4.74 2.21
C LEU A 69 -6.36 6.06 2.55
N LEU A 70 -6.44 6.92 1.55
CA LEU A 70 -7.13 8.19 1.58
C LEU A 70 -8.40 8.08 0.71
N PRO A 71 -9.36 9.00 0.87
CA PRO A 71 -10.47 9.13 -0.07
C PRO A 71 -10.00 9.30 -1.52
N ILE A 72 -10.92 9.08 -2.48
CA ILE A 72 -10.70 9.39 -3.91
C ILE A 72 -9.51 8.59 -4.51
N ARG A 73 -9.42 7.30 -4.17
CA ARG A 73 -8.42 6.37 -4.73
C ARG A 73 -6.96 6.78 -4.51
N LYS A 74 -6.67 7.41 -3.37
CA LYS A 74 -5.32 7.81 -2.97
C LYS A 74 -4.81 6.98 -1.79
N PHE A 75 -3.52 7.02 -1.58
CA PHE A 75 -2.86 6.50 -0.38
C PHE A 75 -1.64 7.36 -0.04
N ARG A 76 -1.13 7.22 1.18
CA ARG A 76 0.11 7.85 1.61
C ARG A 76 0.91 6.93 2.52
N LEU A 77 2.21 7.16 2.57
CA LEU A 77 3.03 6.66 3.67
C LEU A 77 2.52 7.29 4.97
N LYS A 78 2.30 6.46 5.98
CA LYS A 78 1.86 6.90 7.31
C LYS A 78 3.03 6.89 8.29
N SER A 79 3.79 5.80 8.34
CA SER A 79 4.96 5.69 9.19
C SER A 79 5.92 4.61 8.68
N ILE A 80 7.17 4.67 9.14
CA ILE A 80 8.12 3.56 9.05
C ILE A 80 8.28 3.04 10.48
N ARG A 81 7.91 1.78 10.70
CA ARG A 81 8.00 1.12 12.00
C ARG A 81 9.05 0.05 11.93
N SER A 82 10.00 0.04 12.87
CA SER A 82 10.88 -1.10 13.05
C SER A 82 10.05 -2.39 13.19
N SER A 83 10.63 -3.52 12.81
CA SER A 83 10.05 -4.86 12.93
C SER A 83 9.54 -5.19 14.36
N TYR A 84 9.95 -4.43 15.37
CA TYR A 84 9.47 -4.48 16.77
C TYR A 84 8.26 -3.56 17.06
N GLY A 85 7.66 -2.96 16.04
CA GLY A 85 6.45 -2.11 16.13
C GLY A 85 6.71 -0.67 16.58
N THR A 86 7.96 -0.28 16.84
CA THR A 86 8.32 1.08 17.25
C THR A 86 8.48 1.99 16.02
N PRO A 87 7.81 3.16 15.99
CA PRO A 87 8.07 4.17 14.95
C PRO A 87 9.54 4.57 14.95
N VAL A 88 10.15 4.65 13.77
CA VAL A 88 11.51 5.19 13.63
C VAL A 88 11.43 6.71 13.79
N ASN A 89 12.15 7.27 14.76
CA ASN A 89 12.15 8.71 15.08
C ASN A 89 12.92 9.60 14.08
N GLY A 90 13.04 9.16 12.82
CA GLY A 90 13.70 9.92 11.75
C GLY A 90 12.71 10.77 10.95
N PRO A 91 13.21 11.67 10.06
CA PRO A 91 12.36 12.33 9.08
C PRO A 91 11.66 11.27 8.22
N ILE A 92 10.33 11.26 8.25
CA ILE A 92 9.53 10.34 7.43
C ILE A 92 9.41 10.94 6.03
N PRO A 93 9.76 10.21 4.96
CA PRO A 93 9.61 10.68 3.60
C PRO A 93 8.15 11.01 3.29
N SER A 94 7.90 12.13 2.62
CA SER A 94 6.53 12.45 2.18
C SER A 94 6.23 11.66 0.91
N VAL A 95 5.52 10.53 1.03
CA VAL A 95 5.13 9.71 -0.12
C VAL A 95 3.62 9.66 -0.24
N THR A 96 3.11 10.00 -1.42
CA THR A 96 1.70 9.85 -1.77
C THR A 96 1.54 9.07 -3.05
N GLY A 97 0.44 8.35 -3.18
CA GLY A 97 0.15 7.59 -4.37
C GLY A 97 -1.32 7.56 -4.74
N GLU A 98 -1.56 7.09 -5.95
CA GLU A 98 -2.89 6.86 -6.51
C GLU A 98 -3.02 5.41 -6.95
N TRP A 99 -4.24 4.89 -6.90
CA TRP A 99 -4.56 3.56 -7.37
C TRP A 99 -5.74 3.54 -8.34
N ARG A 100 -5.70 2.61 -9.28
CA ARG A 100 -6.78 2.38 -10.24
C ARG A 100 -6.97 0.88 -10.47
N ILE A 101 -8.21 0.53 -10.78
CA ILE A 101 -8.56 -0.81 -11.22
C ILE A 101 -8.72 -0.77 -12.73
N LEU A 102 -7.87 -1.49 -13.44
CA LEU A 102 -7.95 -1.66 -14.88
C LEU A 102 -8.69 -2.96 -15.18
N GLN A 103 -9.55 -2.95 -16.20
CA GLN A 103 -10.25 -4.13 -16.66
C GLN A 103 -9.82 -4.43 -18.09
N ASP A 104 -9.28 -5.62 -18.28
CA ASP A 104 -9.06 -6.19 -19.60
C ASP A 104 -10.29 -7.05 -19.91
N LYS A 105 -11.17 -6.50 -20.75
CA LYS A 105 -12.44 -7.14 -21.11
C LYS A 105 -12.22 -8.36 -22.01
N GLU A 106 -11.22 -8.32 -22.88
CA GLU A 106 -10.93 -9.38 -23.83
C GLU A 106 -10.47 -10.64 -23.09
N HIS A 107 -9.55 -10.48 -22.14
CA HIS A 107 -9.00 -11.60 -21.37
C HIS A 107 -9.74 -11.85 -20.06
N ARG A 108 -10.81 -11.09 -19.77
CA ARG A 108 -11.56 -11.11 -18.50
C ARG A 108 -10.67 -10.98 -17.26
N LYS A 109 -9.63 -10.16 -17.36
CA LYS A 109 -8.66 -9.92 -16.28
C LYS A 109 -8.91 -8.56 -15.62
N GLN A 110 -8.51 -8.47 -14.35
CA GLN A 110 -8.54 -7.23 -13.58
C GLN A 110 -7.14 -6.99 -13.03
N PHE A 111 -6.65 -5.76 -13.20
CA PHE A 111 -5.35 -5.34 -12.71
C PHE A 111 -5.51 -4.23 -11.69
N ILE A 112 -4.68 -4.27 -10.65
CA ILE A 112 -4.48 -3.14 -9.74
C ILE A 112 -3.25 -2.40 -10.24
N LEU A 113 -3.42 -1.13 -10.55
CA LEU A 113 -2.33 -0.22 -10.85
C LEU A 113 -2.16 0.72 -9.67
N THR A 114 -0.95 0.78 -9.11
CA THR A 114 -0.55 1.75 -8.08
C THR A 114 0.59 2.60 -8.61
N THR A 115 0.57 3.87 -8.26
CA THR A 115 1.66 4.82 -8.53
C THR A 115 1.97 5.52 -7.21
N ALA A 116 3.24 5.77 -6.94
CA ALA A 116 3.66 6.51 -5.76
C ALA A 116 4.76 7.50 -6.17
N CYS A 117 4.70 8.70 -5.59
CA CYS A 117 5.68 9.74 -5.76
C CYS A 117 6.17 10.18 -4.39
N MET A 118 7.49 10.27 -4.25
CA MET A 118 8.12 10.89 -3.10
C MET A 118 8.26 12.39 -3.37
N HIS A 119 7.82 13.19 -2.42
CA HIS A 119 7.95 14.64 -2.44
C HIS A 119 9.16 15.02 -1.62
N ASN A 120 10.01 15.88 -2.19
CA ASN A 120 11.08 16.50 -1.40
C ASN A 120 10.42 17.35 -0.32
N ASN A 121 10.72 17.04 0.94
CA ASN A 121 10.47 17.97 2.04
C ASN A 121 11.50 19.09 1.93
N SER A 122 11.36 19.95 0.93
CA SER A 122 11.96 21.27 0.93
C SER A 122 11.22 22.10 1.97
N GLN A 123 11.49 21.86 3.26
CA GLN A 123 11.32 22.92 4.23
C GLN A 123 12.41 23.93 3.91
N THR A 124 12.00 24.94 3.14
CA THR A 124 12.69 26.21 2.99
C THR A 124 13.01 26.78 4.38
N ALA A 125 14.30 27.06 4.57
CA ALA A 125 14.93 28.09 5.42
C ALA A 125 14.52 28.18 6.90
#